data_AF-A0A7Y4TQR7-F1
#
_entry.id   AF-A0A7Y4TQR7-F1
#
_cell.length_a   1.000
_cell.length_b   1.000
_cell.length_c   1.000
_cell.angle_alpha   90.00
_cell.angle_beta   90.00
_cell.angle_gamma   90.00
#
_symmetry.space_group_name_H-M   'P 1'
#
loop_
_entity.id
_entity.type
_entity.pdbx_description
1 polymer ?
#
loop_
_entity_poly.entity_id
_entity_poly.type
_entity_poly.pdbx_seq_one_letter_code
_entity_poly.pdbx_strand_id
1 'polypeptide(L)'
;MSLSFGADSDTKKINFTGKSKLIQSRLKILLFYLLFVLSSCSDKKAKEQKTISKEVFPDSTEKHVLFVQWQYPQEVDFFDAMDVRHKLENKIDNALRSEGVGEWLYGDMGPGGANMGYGVFKNQSRAIEIILQILAIEKIEKNTVIATDLDYVDNKWAYKILYPSNYNKELNPL
;
A
#
# COMPACT_ATOMS: atom_id res chain seq x y z
N MET A 1 27.68 -2.58 -73.38
CA MET A 1 26.97 -3.62 -74.15
C MET A 1 26.50 -4.69 -73.18
N SER A 2 25.18 -4.84 -73.08
CA SER A 2 24.34 -6.01 -72.76
C SER A 2 24.95 -7.36 -73.20
N LEU A 3 24.65 -8.57 -72.71
CA LEU A 3 23.74 -9.30 -71.77
C LEU A 3 24.52 -10.63 -71.46
N SER A 4 24.21 -11.59 -70.58
CA SER A 4 22.92 -12.17 -70.19
C SER A 4 23.08 -13.03 -68.92
N PHE A 5 21.93 -13.27 -68.30
CA PHE A 5 21.65 -14.19 -67.21
C PHE A 5 21.84 -15.68 -67.58
N GLY A 6 22.17 -16.48 -66.57
CA GLY A 6 21.96 -17.93 -66.53
C GLY A 6 21.76 -18.36 -65.08
N ALA A 7 20.50 -18.52 -64.69
CA ALA A 7 20.10 -19.06 -63.40
C ALA A 7 20.06 -20.58 -63.48
N ASP A 8 20.61 -21.27 -62.48
CA ASP A 8 20.23 -22.66 -62.21
C ASP A 8 20.14 -22.89 -60.70
N SER A 9 18.97 -23.33 -60.27
CA SER A 9 18.56 -23.45 -58.88
C SER A 9 18.22 -24.90 -58.57
N ASP A 10 19.21 -25.64 -58.06
CA ASP A 10 19.01 -27.02 -57.57
C ASP A 10 18.56 -27.01 -56.10
N THR A 11 17.27 -26.78 -55.87
CA THR A 11 16.64 -27.04 -54.57
C THR A 11 16.21 -28.51 -54.48
N LYS A 12 16.97 -29.33 -53.74
CA LYS A 12 16.53 -30.65 -53.26
C LYS A 12 15.32 -30.49 -52.32
N LYS A 13 14.17 -30.99 -52.75
CA LYS A 13 12.99 -31.18 -51.90
C LYS A 13 13.26 -32.35 -50.94
N ILE A 14 13.36 -32.06 -49.64
CA ILE A 14 13.32 -33.08 -48.58
C ILE A 14 11.90 -33.13 -48.03
N ASN A 15 11.19 -34.24 -48.31
CA ASN A 15 9.89 -34.54 -47.74
C ASN A 15 10.05 -35.02 -46.29
N PHE A 16 9.57 -34.23 -45.32
CA PHE A 16 9.49 -34.58 -43.90
C PHE A 16 8.04 -34.92 -43.48
N THR A 17 7.47 -35.98 -44.04
CA THR A 17 6.18 -36.53 -43.59
C THR A 17 6.40 -37.53 -42.46
N GLY A 18 6.65 -37.05 -41.24
CA GLY A 18 6.82 -37.96 -40.09
C GLY A 18 6.88 -37.36 -38.69
N LYS A 19 6.88 -36.03 -38.52
CA LYS A 19 7.02 -35.37 -37.19
C LYS A 19 5.77 -34.61 -36.71
N SER A 20 4.65 -34.67 -37.42
CA SER A 20 3.47 -33.84 -37.09
C SER A 20 2.60 -34.36 -35.94
N LYS A 21 2.60 -35.66 -35.64
CA LYS A 21 1.76 -36.21 -34.55
C LYS A 21 2.32 -35.98 -33.14
N LEU A 22 3.64 -35.90 -32.98
CA LEU A 22 4.27 -35.72 -31.66
C LEU A 22 4.22 -34.25 -31.19
N ILE A 23 4.26 -33.30 -32.12
CA ILE A 23 4.25 -31.85 -31.83
C ILE A 23 2.82 -31.37 -31.50
N GLN A 24 1.79 -31.93 -32.16
CA GLN A 24 0.39 -31.63 -31.84
C GLN A 24 -0.04 -32.12 -30.45
N SER A 25 0.57 -33.19 -29.92
CA SER A 25 0.29 -33.70 -28.57
C SER A 25 0.85 -32.77 -27.48
N ARG A 26 2.06 -32.20 -27.69
CA ARG A 26 2.68 -31.29 -26.72
C ARG A 26 2.03 -29.90 -26.69
N LEU A 27 1.48 -29.44 -27.81
CA LEU A 27 0.73 -28.17 -27.86
C LEU A 27 -0.61 -28.25 -27.12
N LYS A 28 -1.27 -29.42 -27.12
CA LYS A 28 -2.53 -29.64 -26.37
C LYS A 28 -2.30 -29.68 -24.85
N ILE A 29 -1.19 -30.23 -24.40
CA ILE A 29 -0.83 -30.26 -22.96
C ILE A 29 -0.54 -28.84 -22.45
N LEU A 30 0.15 -28.00 -23.25
CA LEU A 30 0.41 -26.61 -22.90
C LEU A 30 -0.87 -25.77 -22.84
N LEU A 31 -1.83 -26.02 -23.74
CA LEU A 31 -3.14 -25.34 -23.75
C LEU A 31 -4.01 -25.76 -22.55
N PHE A 32 -3.90 -27.01 -22.09
CA PHE A 32 -4.59 -27.49 -20.90
C PHE A 32 -4.05 -26.85 -19.61
N TYR A 33 -2.74 -26.61 -19.52
CA TYR A 33 -2.15 -25.86 -18.41
C TYR A 33 -2.56 -24.39 -18.41
N LEU A 34 -2.66 -23.75 -19.58
CA LEU A 34 -3.12 -22.35 -19.66
C LEU A 34 -4.58 -22.19 -19.23
N LEU A 35 -5.43 -23.18 -19.53
CA LEU A 35 -6.83 -23.22 -19.08
C LEU A 35 -6.96 -23.54 -17.58
N PHE A 36 -6.05 -24.34 -17.00
CA PHE A 36 -6.07 -24.63 -15.56
C PHE A 36 -5.64 -23.42 -14.72
N VAL A 37 -4.72 -22.57 -15.21
CA VAL A 37 -4.36 -21.31 -14.54
C VAL A 37 -5.50 -20.28 -14.59
N LEU A 38 -6.42 -20.38 -15.56
CA LEU A 38 -7.58 -19.49 -15.66
C LEU A 38 -8.85 -20.02 -14.99
N SER A 39 -8.86 -21.27 -14.52
CA SER A 39 -10.04 -21.92 -13.95
C SER A 39 -9.98 -22.20 -12.45
N SER A 40 -8.96 -21.71 -11.73
CA SER A 40 -8.99 -21.58 -10.27
C SER A 40 -9.77 -20.33 -9.85
N CYS A 41 -11.05 -20.32 -10.18
CA CYS A 41 -12.03 -19.45 -9.55
C CYS A 41 -12.88 -20.30 -8.61
N SER A 42 -12.44 -20.42 -7.36
CA SER A 42 -13.30 -20.62 -6.19
C SER A 42 -12.44 -20.74 -4.94
N ASP A 43 -12.33 -19.64 -4.21
CA ASP A 43 -12.96 -19.66 -2.90
C ASP A 43 -13.35 -18.25 -2.46
N LYS A 44 -14.60 -18.19 -1.99
CA LYS A 44 -15.28 -17.00 -1.53
C LYS A 44 -14.54 -16.41 -0.34
N LYS A 45 -13.86 -15.29 -0.54
CA LYS A 45 -13.89 -14.18 0.42
C LYS A 45 -14.05 -12.90 -0.38
N ALA A 46 -15.31 -12.54 -0.65
CA ALA A 46 -15.63 -11.13 -0.69
C ALA A 46 -15.10 -10.58 0.63
N LYS A 47 -13.94 -9.94 0.59
CA LYS A 47 -13.49 -9.10 1.69
C LYS A 47 -14.66 -8.16 1.91
N GLU A 48 -15.33 -8.31 3.05
CA GLU A 48 -15.95 -7.18 3.71
C GLU A 48 -14.90 -6.07 3.67
N GLN A 49 -14.98 -5.21 2.65
CA GLN A 49 -14.69 -3.80 2.86
C GLN A 49 -15.68 -3.44 3.95
N LYS A 50 -15.23 -3.61 5.20
CA LYS A 50 -15.85 -2.97 6.35
C LYS A 50 -15.92 -1.52 5.92
N THR A 51 -17.11 -1.09 5.53
CA THR A 51 -17.40 0.29 5.17
C THR A 51 -16.95 1.07 6.40
N ILE A 52 -15.75 1.63 6.34
CA ILE A 52 -15.26 2.55 7.36
C ILE A 52 -16.33 3.63 7.34
N SER A 53 -17.09 3.72 8.42
CA SER A 53 -18.04 4.80 8.61
C SER A 53 -17.27 6.07 8.31
N LYS A 54 -17.66 6.78 7.24
CA LYS A 54 -16.97 7.99 6.79
C LYS A 54 -17.09 9.02 7.90
N GLU A 55 -16.13 9.04 8.82
CA GLU A 55 -15.89 10.19 9.67
C GLU A 55 -15.58 11.34 8.73
N VAL A 56 -16.39 12.40 8.83
CA VAL A 56 -16.23 13.59 8.01
C VAL A 56 -15.20 14.46 8.72
N PHE A 57 -14.01 14.54 8.14
CA PHE A 57 -12.97 15.45 8.60
C PHE A 57 -13.19 16.84 7.96
N PRO A 58 -13.02 17.94 8.70
CA PRO A 58 -13.09 19.27 8.12
C PRO A 58 -11.85 19.53 7.25
N ASP A 59 -12.05 20.12 6.07
CA ASP A 59 -10.94 20.57 5.22
C ASP A 59 -10.42 21.93 5.69
N SER A 60 -9.13 21.99 6.02
CA SER A 60 -8.40 23.22 6.31
C SER A 60 -7.34 23.48 5.22
N THR A 61 -7.04 24.76 4.99
CA THR A 61 -6.01 25.22 4.04
C THR A 61 -4.68 25.56 4.71
N GLU A 62 -4.61 25.43 6.04
CA GLU A 62 -3.40 25.65 6.82
C GLU A 62 -2.53 24.38 6.83
N LYS A 63 -1.22 24.55 7.04
CA LYS A 63 -0.32 23.41 7.18
C LYS A 63 -0.54 22.82 8.57
N HIS A 64 -0.87 21.54 8.63
CA HIS A 64 -1.09 20.83 9.89
C HIS A 64 -0.12 19.67 10.03
N VAL A 65 0.19 19.32 11.27
CA VAL A 65 0.91 18.09 11.58
C VAL A 65 -0.10 17.05 12.03
N LEU A 66 -0.21 15.96 11.27
CA LEU A 66 -0.91 14.77 11.72
C LEU A 66 0.03 13.91 12.55
N PHE A 67 -0.40 13.64 13.77
CA PHE A 67 0.28 12.76 14.70
C PHE A 67 -0.39 11.40 14.70
N VAL A 68 0.33 10.37 14.26
CA VAL A 68 -0.15 8.99 14.19
C VAL A 68 0.59 8.18 15.24
N GLN A 69 -0.12 7.74 16.29
CA GLN A 69 0.45 6.92 17.36
C GLN A 69 -0.11 5.51 17.26
N TRP A 70 0.76 4.53 16.97
CA TRP A 70 0.41 3.12 17.10
C TRP A 70 0.72 2.63 18.53
N GLN A 71 -0.35 2.36 19.28
CA GLN A 71 -0.32 1.81 20.62
C GLN A 71 -0.11 0.29 20.54
N TYR A 72 1.12 -0.12 20.24
CA TYR A 72 1.45 -1.53 20.05
C TYR A 72 1.21 -2.33 21.34
N PRO A 73 0.74 -3.59 21.25
CA PRO A 73 0.52 -4.44 22.41
C PRO A 73 1.78 -4.67 23.25
N GLN A 74 1.63 -4.87 24.56
CA GLN A 74 2.77 -5.04 25.48
C GLN A 74 3.61 -6.28 25.17
N GLU A 75 3.03 -7.27 24.50
CA GLU A 75 3.72 -8.47 24.04
C GLU A 75 4.63 -8.26 22.82
N VAL A 76 4.55 -7.11 22.14
CA VAL A 76 5.44 -6.78 21.02
C VAL A 76 6.74 -6.20 21.58
N ASP A 77 7.86 -6.81 21.20
CA ASP A 77 9.19 -6.32 21.58
C ASP A 77 9.46 -4.93 21.01
N PHE A 78 10.27 -4.14 21.73
CA PHE A 78 10.61 -2.78 21.34
C PHE A 78 11.21 -2.69 19.93
N PHE A 79 12.12 -3.60 19.57
CA PHE A 79 12.76 -3.59 18.25
C PHE A 79 11.78 -4.01 17.15
N ASP A 80 10.91 -4.97 17.42
CA ASP A 80 9.85 -5.38 16.49
C ASP A 80 8.85 -4.23 16.25
N ALA A 81 8.47 -3.50 17.32
CA ALA A 81 7.61 -2.34 17.22
C ALA A 81 8.25 -1.21 16.40
N MET A 82 9.55 -0.96 16.61
CA MET A 82 10.33 0.02 15.85
C MET A 82 10.43 -0.36 14.37
N ASP A 83 10.64 -1.65 14.06
CA ASP A 83 10.67 -2.15 12.67
C ASP A 83 9.33 -1.97 11.96
N VAL A 84 8.23 -2.23 12.67
CA VAL A 84 6.88 -1.99 12.15
C VAL A 84 6.66 -0.48 11.93
N ARG A 85 7.09 0.38 12.87
CA ARG A 85 7.02 1.84 12.72
C ARG A 85 7.73 2.29 11.45
N HIS A 86 9.01 1.92 11.24
CA HIS A 86 9.77 2.30 10.05
C HIS A 86 9.09 1.83 8.75
N LYS A 87 8.47 0.64 8.74
CA LYS A 87 7.72 0.15 7.59
C LYS A 87 6.47 0.99 7.32
N LEU A 88 5.76 1.40 8.37
CA LEU A 88 4.57 2.26 8.26
C LEU A 88 4.93 3.66 7.78
N GLU A 89 5.97 4.27 8.35
CA GLU A 89 6.50 5.58 7.94
C GLU A 89 6.72 5.62 6.43
N ASN A 90 7.48 4.65 5.91
CA ASN A 90 7.75 4.57 4.48
C ASN A 90 6.48 4.36 3.64
N LYS A 91 5.54 3.51 4.08
CA LYS A 91 4.29 3.26 3.32
C LYS A 91 3.41 4.50 3.27
N ILE A 92 3.24 5.17 4.41
CA ILE A 92 2.41 6.36 4.54
C ILE A 92 3.05 7.52 3.81
N ASP A 93 4.34 7.78 4.01
CA ASP A 93 5.06 8.86 3.33
C ASP A 93 4.94 8.74 1.80
N ASN A 94 5.24 7.56 1.26
CA ASN A 94 5.14 7.32 -0.17
C ASN A 94 3.72 7.56 -0.71
N ALA A 95 2.69 7.13 0.02
CA ALA A 95 1.31 7.33 -0.39
C ALA A 95 0.92 8.82 -0.36
N LEU A 96 1.21 9.53 0.73
CA LEU A 96 0.92 10.96 0.88
C LEU A 96 1.66 11.80 -0.18
N ARG A 97 2.93 11.50 -0.45
CA ARG A 97 3.74 12.19 -1.45
C ARG A 97 3.25 11.91 -2.87
N SER A 98 2.85 10.67 -3.17
CA SER A 98 2.32 10.30 -4.49
C SER A 98 1.04 11.05 -4.86
N GLU A 99 0.24 11.43 -3.85
CA GLU A 99 -0.97 12.24 -4.03
C GLU A 99 -0.73 13.75 -3.81
N GLY A 100 0.48 14.16 -3.45
CA GLY A 100 0.83 15.56 -3.20
C GLY A 100 0.09 16.19 -2.03
N VAL A 101 -0.32 15.39 -1.03
CA VAL A 101 -1.10 15.86 0.13
C VAL A 101 -0.26 16.06 1.39
N GLY A 102 0.89 15.39 1.51
CA GLY A 102 1.76 15.51 2.67
C GLY A 102 3.08 14.76 2.55
N GLU A 103 3.88 14.81 3.62
CA GLU A 103 5.16 14.11 3.76
C GLU A 103 5.47 13.78 5.23
N TRP A 104 6.35 12.81 5.44
CA TRP A 104 6.87 12.46 6.75
C TRP A 104 7.80 13.53 7.32
N LEU A 105 7.69 13.79 8.63
CA LEU A 105 8.51 14.78 9.34
C LEU A 105 9.44 14.13 10.35
N TYR A 106 8.91 13.24 11.20
CA TYR A 106 9.65 12.60 12.28
C TYR A 106 8.93 11.35 12.77
N GLY A 107 9.65 10.52 13.53
CA GLY A 107 9.09 9.38 14.25
C GLY A 107 9.97 8.99 15.42
N ASP A 108 9.35 8.49 16.48
CA ASP A 108 10.01 8.09 17.72
C ASP A 108 9.27 6.94 18.42
N MET A 109 9.83 6.48 19.53
CA MET A 109 9.20 5.51 20.43
C MET A 109 8.99 6.20 21.76
N GLY A 110 7.76 6.18 22.27
CA GLY A 110 7.40 6.73 23.57
C GLY A 110 6.58 5.75 24.41
N PRO A 111 6.30 6.12 25.67
CA PRO A 111 5.46 5.32 26.58
C PRO A 111 4.03 5.13 26.06
N GLY A 112 3.55 6.01 25.16
CA GLY A 112 2.25 5.87 24.49
C GLY A 112 2.26 4.97 23.25
N GLY A 113 3.43 4.57 22.74
CA GLY A 113 3.57 3.72 21.57
C GLY A 113 4.59 4.25 20.56
N ALA A 114 4.47 3.77 19.32
CA ALA A 114 5.30 4.21 18.20
C ALA A 114 4.64 5.42 17.52
N ASN A 115 5.28 6.58 17.55
CA ASN A 115 4.72 7.81 17.00
C ASN A 115 5.32 8.16 15.64
N MET A 116 4.49 8.74 14.78
CA MET A 116 4.85 9.15 13.42
C MET A 116 4.17 10.49 13.13
N GLY A 117 4.96 11.51 12.78
CA GLY A 117 4.49 12.85 12.44
C GLY A 117 4.52 13.08 10.92
N TYR A 118 3.41 13.56 10.36
CA TYR A 118 3.28 13.87 8.94
C TYR A 118 2.81 15.31 8.74
N GLY A 119 3.54 16.07 7.91
CA GLY A 119 3.14 17.39 7.48
C GLY A 119 2.12 17.26 6.37
N VAL A 120 0.96 17.88 6.54
CA VAL A 120 -0.11 17.91 5.54
C VAL A 120 -0.16 19.29 4.91
N PHE A 121 -0.05 19.33 3.59
CA PHE A 121 0.01 20.58 2.82
C PHE A 121 -1.35 20.99 2.28
N LYS A 122 -2.22 20.03 2.00
CA LYS A 122 -3.54 20.22 1.38
C LYS A 122 -4.44 19.06 1.77
N ASN A 123 -5.74 19.35 1.95
CA ASN A 123 -6.80 18.34 2.08
C ASN A 123 -6.52 17.33 3.21
N GLN A 124 -6.66 17.80 4.46
CA GLN A 124 -6.46 17.01 5.67
C GLN A 124 -7.31 15.74 5.67
N SER A 125 -8.56 15.83 5.21
CA SER A 125 -9.48 14.71 5.09
C SER A 125 -8.87 13.59 4.23
N ARG A 126 -8.32 13.94 3.07
CA ARG A 126 -7.68 12.98 2.16
C ARG A 126 -6.44 12.34 2.78
N ALA A 127 -5.60 13.11 3.46
CA ALA A 127 -4.44 12.58 4.15
C ALA A 127 -4.83 11.54 5.22
N ILE A 128 -5.87 11.83 6.02
CA ILE A 128 -6.38 10.90 7.03
C ILE A 128 -6.95 9.64 6.37
N GLU A 129 -7.70 9.75 5.28
CA GLU A 129 -8.20 8.59 4.53
C GLU A 129 -7.08 7.66 4.06
N ILE A 130 -6.00 8.22 3.50
CA ILE A 130 -4.83 7.46 3.03
C ILE A 130 -4.17 6.73 4.21
N ILE A 131 -3.94 7.45 5.31
CA ILE A 131 -3.35 6.88 6.53
C ILE A 131 -4.21 5.72 7.03
N LEU A 132 -5.52 5.93 7.23
CA LEU A 132 -6.44 4.90 7.72
C LEU A 132 -6.49 3.67 6.80
N GLN A 133 -6.45 3.85 5.49
CA GLN A 133 -6.40 2.74 4.54
C GLN A 133 -5.14 1.86 4.75
N ILE A 134 -3.98 2.49 4.93
CA ILE A 134 -2.73 1.78 5.19
C ILE A 134 -2.79 1.07 6.54
N LEU A 135 -3.21 1.77 7.60
CA LEU A 135 -3.35 1.18 8.93
C LEU A 135 -4.31 -0.01 8.94
N ALA A 136 -5.38 0.03 8.15
CA ALA A 136 -6.33 -1.07 7.99
C ALA A 136 -5.71 -2.27 7.23
N ILE A 137 -4.94 -2.01 6.16
CA ILE A 137 -4.21 -3.06 5.42
C ILE A 137 -3.21 -3.77 6.32
N GLU A 138 -2.48 -3.02 7.15
CA GLU A 138 -1.52 -3.55 8.13
C GLU A 138 -2.19 -4.10 9.39
N LYS A 139 -3.52 -3.98 9.52
CA LYS A 139 -4.34 -4.47 10.64
C LYS A 139 -3.99 -3.86 12.00
N ILE A 140 -3.51 -2.64 12.02
CA ILE A 140 -3.14 -1.91 13.25
C ILE A 140 -4.08 -0.75 13.57
N GLU A 141 -4.96 -0.38 12.63
CA GLU A 141 -5.95 0.71 12.75
C GLU A 141 -6.62 0.82 14.13
N LYS A 142 -7.09 -0.31 14.67
CA LYS A 142 -7.79 -0.37 15.97
C LYS A 142 -6.95 0.05 17.17
N ASN A 143 -5.63 -0.04 17.04
CA ASN A 143 -4.66 0.32 18.07
C ASN A 143 -3.95 1.62 17.72
N THR A 144 -4.49 2.40 16.78
CA THR A 144 -3.87 3.65 16.33
C THR A 144 -4.75 4.83 16.69
N VAL A 145 -4.10 5.90 17.13
CA VAL A 145 -4.71 7.21 17.37
C VAL A 145 -4.14 8.18 16.36
N ILE A 146 -5.02 8.97 15.73
CA ILE A 146 -4.62 10.07 14.86
C ILE A 146 -5.07 11.37 15.51
N ALA A 147 -4.15 12.30 15.69
CA ALA A 147 -4.43 13.63 16.19
C ALA A 147 -3.85 14.70 15.27
N THR A 148 -4.31 15.94 15.41
CA THR A 148 -3.67 17.11 14.83
C THR A 148 -3.26 18.07 15.93
N ASP A 149 -2.21 18.83 15.68
CA ASP A 149 -1.86 19.98 16.50
C ASP A 149 -2.99 21.02 16.51
N LEU A 150 -3.28 21.54 17.70
CA LEU A 150 -4.14 22.70 17.88
C LEU A 150 -3.29 23.95 18.14
N ASP A 151 -2.37 23.87 19.10
CA ASP A 151 -1.44 24.92 19.48
C ASP A 151 -0.43 24.41 20.52
N TYR A 152 0.62 25.19 20.80
CA TYR A 152 1.48 24.99 21.97
C TYR A 152 0.99 25.91 23.11
N VAL A 153 0.34 25.33 24.12
CA VAL A 153 -0.29 26.05 25.24
C VAL A 153 0.31 25.57 26.56
N ASP A 154 0.69 26.50 27.44
CA ASP A 154 1.23 26.20 28.78
C ASP A 154 2.39 25.20 28.79
N ASN A 155 3.32 25.36 27.84
CA ASN A 155 4.46 24.46 27.61
C ASN A 155 4.08 23.01 27.24
N LYS A 156 2.87 22.79 26.76
CA LYS A 156 2.39 21.49 26.29
C LYS A 156 1.78 21.62 24.90
N TRP A 157 1.98 20.61 24.08
CA TRP A 157 1.25 20.49 22.83
C TRP A 157 -0.21 20.15 23.12
N ALA A 158 -1.13 20.99 22.66
CA ALA A 158 -2.54 20.70 22.66
C ALA A 158 -2.88 19.94 21.37
N TYR A 159 -3.47 18.77 21.52
CA TYR A 159 -3.84 17.90 20.41
C TYR A 159 -5.36 17.77 20.31
N LYS A 160 -5.87 17.75 19.07
CA LYS A 160 -7.24 17.33 18.78
C LYS A 160 -7.20 15.92 18.22
N ILE A 161 -7.84 14.99 18.92
CA ILE A 161 -8.02 13.64 18.40
C ILE A 161 -8.98 13.67 17.21
N LEU A 162 -8.54 13.10 16.11
CA LEU A 162 -9.32 12.95 14.88
C LEU A 162 -9.82 11.52 14.73
N TYR A 163 -9.04 10.52 15.14
CA TYR A 163 -9.41 9.13 15.08
C TYR A 163 -8.86 8.32 16.28
N PRO A 164 -9.63 7.36 16.82
CA PRO A 164 -11.07 7.22 16.59
C PRO A 164 -11.82 8.36 17.31
N SER A 165 -12.98 8.81 16.79
CA SER A 165 -13.73 9.91 17.41
C SER A 165 -14.16 9.69 18.86
N ASN A 166 -14.22 8.43 19.30
CA ASN A 166 -14.57 8.06 20.68
C ASN A 166 -13.34 7.88 21.59
N TYR A 167 -12.14 8.24 21.14
CA TYR A 167 -10.95 8.20 21.97
C TYR A 167 -11.04 9.26 23.07
N ASN A 168 -10.99 8.81 24.32
CA ASN A 168 -11.17 9.67 25.50
C ASN A 168 -9.95 9.68 26.44
N LYS A 169 -8.84 9.05 26.04
CA LYS A 169 -7.60 9.04 26.79
C LYS A 169 -6.74 10.23 26.39
N GLU A 170 -5.81 10.63 27.25
CA GLU A 170 -4.79 11.59 26.88
C GLU A 170 -3.83 10.95 25.86
N LEU A 171 -3.50 11.69 24.81
CA LEU A 171 -2.42 11.32 23.91
C LEU A 171 -1.10 11.52 24.67
N ASN A 172 -0.29 10.47 24.79
CA ASN A 172 1.03 10.58 25.40
C ASN A 172 2.13 10.40 24.34
N PRO A 173 2.54 11.48 23.66
CA PRO A 173 3.50 11.39 22.56
C PRO A 173 4.95 11.20 23.02
N LEU A 174 5.29 11.52 24.29
CA LEU A 174 6.67 11.58 24.80
C LEU A 174 6.79 11.07 26.24
#